data_AF-A0A932PHK4-F1
#
_entry.id   AF-A0A932PHK4-F1
#
_cell.length_a   1.000
_cell.length_b   1.000
_cell.length_c   1.000
_cell.angle_alpha   90.00
_cell.angle_beta   90.00
_cell.angle_gamma   90.00
#
_symmetry.space_group_name_H-M   'P 1'
#
loop_
_entity.id
_entity.type
_entity.pdbx_description
1 polymer ?
#
loop_
_entity_poly.entity_id
_entity_poly.type
_entity_poly.pdbx_seq_one_letter_code
_entity_poly.pdbx_strand_id
1 'polypeptide(L)'
;MLAPRKKTAAKSASRQHAAAKPGVKDEASGKLPTLPAESVEVLTIRQALGVNRKTFSRLSGYSERAVAAWESGKPLSDSSRQRMMELQRLERALSSVMQAEFISQWLQTPNDGFGGLKPVEVIERGEIDRIWRMVYLLESGVAG
;
A
#
# COMPACT_ATOMS: atom_id res chain seq x y z
N MET A 1 -32.77 43.31 5.31
CA MET A 1 -32.06 42.34 6.17
C MET A 1 -33.04 41.25 6.60
N LEU A 2 -32.53 40.01 6.74
CA LEU A 2 -33.17 38.81 7.30
C LEU A 2 -34.24 38.06 6.48
N ALA A 3 -33.83 36.91 5.96
CA ALA A 3 -34.71 35.80 5.61
C ALA A 3 -35.33 35.16 6.87
N PRO A 4 -36.38 34.33 6.70
CA PRO A 4 -36.45 33.11 7.47
C PRO A 4 -36.62 31.86 6.62
N ARG A 5 -36.11 30.78 7.22
CA ARG A 5 -35.77 29.48 6.67
C ARG A 5 -36.99 28.59 6.49
N LYS A 6 -36.91 27.75 5.45
CA LYS A 6 -37.82 26.65 5.14
C LYS A 6 -37.50 25.40 5.98
N LYS A 7 -38.59 24.69 6.31
CA LYS A 7 -38.74 23.23 6.46
C LYS A 7 -38.20 22.55 7.74
N THR A 8 -39.14 22.22 8.61
CA THR A 8 -39.11 21.03 9.48
C THR A 8 -40.24 20.10 9.06
N ALA A 9 -39.91 18.88 8.62
CA ALA A 9 -40.84 17.76 8.52
C ALA A 9 -40.09 16.50 8.93
N ALA A 10 -40.71 15.76 9.85
CA ALA A 10 -40.16 14.59 10.51
C ALA A 10 -40.55 13.30 9.78
N LYS A 11 -39.63 12.33 9.84
CA LYS A 11 -39.84 10.89 10.16
C LYS A 11 -40.64 9.99 9.20
N SER A 12 -39.93 9.04 8.59
CA SER A 12 -40.28 7.62 8.32
C SER A 12 -39.23 7.07 7.36
N ALA A 13 -38.82 5.80 7.32
CA ALA A 13 -38.92 4.62 8.17
C ALA A 13 -37.98 3.58 7.52
N SER A 14 -37.54 2.58 8.28
CA SER A 14 -37.26 1.20 7.83
C SER A 14 -36.30 0.96 6.64
N ARG A 15 -35.14 0.36 6.91
CA ARG A 15 -34.97 -1.11 6.81
C ARG A 15 -33.57 -1.54 7.22
N GLN A 16 -33.56 -2.51 8.12
CA GLN A 16 -32.44 -3.36 8.46
C GLN A 16 -32.10 -4.24 7.25
N HIS A 17 -30.82 -4.40 6.92
CA HIS A 17 -30.34 -5.62 6.30
C HIS A 17 -29.04 -6.04 6.99
N ALA A 18 -29.17 -7.16 7.70
CA ALA A 18 -28.10 -7.96 8.24
C ALA A 18 -27.18 -8.44 7.11
N ALA A 19 -25.87 -8.43 7.37
CA ALA A 19 -24.92 -9.28 6.67
C ALA A 19 -24.16 -10.09 7.72
N ALA A 20 -24.29 -11.40 7.58
CA ALA A 20 -23.92 -12.43 8.52
C ALA A 20 -22.41 -12.55 8.75
N LYS A 21 -22.04 -12.87 9.98
CA LYS A 21 -20.75 -13.45 10.34
C LYS A 21 -20.79 -14.94 9.96
N PRO A 22 -19.83 -15.48 9.19
CA PRO A 22 -19.57 -16.91 9.24
C PRO A 22 -18.61 -17.18 10.38
N GLY A 23 -19.08 -17.95 11.37
CA GLY A 23 -18.21 -18.64 12.29
C GLY A 23 -17.52 -19.78 11.56
N VAL A 24 -16.20 -19.88 11.73
CA VAL A 24 -15.46 -21.11 11.48
C VAL A 24 -14.69 -21.40 12.75
N LYS A 25 -15.14 -22.43 13.46
CA LYS A 25 -14.34 -23.19 14.41
C LYS A 25 -13.53 -24.16 13.56
N ASP A 26 -12.22 -24.18 13.71
CA ASP A 26 -11.45 -25.37 13.40
C ASP A 26 -10.27 -25.48 14.35
N GLU A 27 -10.14 -26.68 14.87
CA GLU A 27 -9.32 -27.09 15.99
C GLU A 27 -7.86 -27.26 15.60
N ALA A 28 -7.02 -27.19 16.62
CA ALA A 28 -5.59 -27.40 16.55
C ALA A 28 -5.26 -28.80 15.99
N SER A 29 -4.42 -28.83 14.95
CA SER A 29 -3.61 -30.01 14.64
C SER A 29 -2.16 -29.57 14.52
N GLY A 30 -1.33 -30.14 15.39
CA GLY A 30 0.09 -29.81 15.51
C GLY A 30 0.85 -30.12 14.23
N LYS A 31 1.60 -29.14 13.75
CA LYS A 31 2.71 -29.33 12.82
C LYS A 31 3.87 -28.48 13.32
N LEU A 32 5.03 -29.11 13.48
CA LEU A 32 6.31 -28.49 13.82
C LEU A 32 6.49 -27.19 13.03
N PRO A 33 7.08 -26.13 13.60
CA PRO A 33 7.38 -24.93 12.84
C PRO A 33 8.46 -25.26 11.81
N THR A 34 8.04 -25.62 10.60
CA THR A 34 8.86 -25.42 9.41
C THR A 34 9.19 -23.93 9.40
N LEU A 35 10.46 -23.58 9.62
CA LEU A 35 10.93 -22.20 9.46
C LEU A 35 10.44 -21.72 8.09
N PRO A 36 9.56 -20.70 8.02
CA PRO A 36 8.92 -20.37 6.77
C PRO A 36 9.96 -19.79 5.80
N ALA A 37 9.81 -20.16 4.52
CA ALA A 37 10.40 -19.47 3.39
C ALA A 37 10.31 -17.95 3.60
N GLU A 38 11.43 -17.25 3.44
CA GLU A 38 11.64 -15.81 3.61
C GLU A 38 10.41 -15.05 4.16
N SER A 39 10.38 -14.88 5.49
CA SER A 39 9.33 -14.12 6.16
C SER A 39 9.34 -12.68 5.65
N VAL A 40 8.31 -12.30 4.91
CA VAL A 40 8.11 -10.94 4.43
C VAL A 40 7.71 -10.04 5.61
N GLU A 41 8.64 -9.22 6.07
CA GLU A 41 8.43 -8.27 7.15
C GLU A 41 7.96 -6.91 6.60
N VAL A 42 6.66 -6.64 6.74
CA VAL A 42 6.03 -5.40 6.23
C VAL A 42 6.66 -4.14 6.82
N LEU A 43 7.02 -4.18 8.12
CA LEU A 43 7.67 -3.06 8.80
C LEU A 43 9.02 -2.72 8.15
N THR A 44 9.82 -3.75 7.89
CA THR A 44 11.15 -3.63 7.30
C THR A 44 11.09 -3.04 5.89
N ILE A 45 10.14 -3.51 5.06
CA ILE A 45 9.93 -2.94 3.71
C ILE A 45 9.53 -1.47 3.80
N ARG A 46 8.60 -1.12 4.71
CA ARG A 46 8.16 0.27 4.85
C ARG A 46 9.30 1.19 5.32
N GLN A 47 10.11 0.73 6.27
CA GLN A 47 11.25 1.47 6.78
C GLN A 47 12.33 1.66 5.71
N ALA A 48 12.61 0.63 4.89
CA ALA A 48 13.57 0.72 3.79
C ALA A 48 13.13 1.74 2.71
N LEU A 49 11.84 1.83 2.42
CA LEU A 49 11.27 2.87 1.54
C LEU A 49 11.30 4.28 2.17
N GLY A 50 11.56 4.41 3.47
CA GLY A 50 11.57 5.70 4.18
C GLY A 50 10.19 6.37 4.27
N VAL A 51 9.09 5.62 4.11
CA VAL A 51 7.74 6.18 4.05
C VAL A 51 6.94 5.95 5.34
N ASN A 52 6.03 6.88 5.64
CA ASN A 52 5.06 6.68 6.70
C ASN A 52 3.97 5.67 6.28
N ARG A 53 3.14 5.24 7.25
CA ARG A 53 2.11 4.21 7.01
C ARG A 53 1.05 4.64 5.99
N LYS A 54 0.70 5.94 5.95
CA LYS A 54 -0.25 6.51 4.99
C LYS A 54 0.28 6.48 3.55
N THR A 55 1.55 6.77 3.33
CA THR A 55 2.15 6.65 1.99
C THR A 55 2.32 5.17 1.61
N PHE A 56 2.69 4.31 2.56
CA PHE A 56 2.77 2.87 2.32
C PHE A 56 1.43 2.23 1.99
N SER A 57 0.34 2.66 2.63
CA SER A 57 -1.02 2.20 2.31
C SER A 57 -1.40 2.54 0.86
N ARG A 58 -1.02 3.73 0.40
CA ARG A 58 -1.21 4.18 -0.98
C ARG A 58 -0.41 3.33 -1.97
N LEU A 59 0.87 3.09 -1.70
CA LEU A 59 1.74 2.25 -2.54
C LEU A 59 1.26 0.80 -2.63
N SER A 60 0.86 0.24 -1.49
CA SER A 60 0.46 -1.16 -1.40
C SER A 60 -0.96 -1.43 -1.89
N GLY A 61 -1.82 -0.40 -1.93
CA GLY A 61 -3.25 -0.53 -2.26
C GLY A 61 -4.10 -1.08 -1.10
N TYR A 62 -3.53 -1.18 0.11
CA TYR A 62 -4.23 -1.68 1.30
C TYR A 62 -4.41 -0.58 2.34
N SER A 63 -5.43 -0.70 3.20
CA SER A 63 -5.69 0.28 4.26
C SER A 63 -4.54 0.39 5.28
N GLU A 64 -4.36 1.56 5.90
CA GLU A 64 -3.39 1.75 6.99
C GLU A 64 -3.61 0.77 8.16
N ARG A 65 -4.87 0.40 8.42
CA ARG A 65 -5.22 -0.60 9.44
C ARG A 65 -4.71 -2.00 9.09
N ALA A 66 -4.80 -2.40 7.82
CA ALA A 66 -4.25 -3.67 7.35
C ALA A 66 -2.72 -3.68 7.48
N VAL A 67 -2.06 -2.60 7.05
CA VAL A 67 -0.60 -2.43 7.21
C VAL A 67 -0.20 -2.54 8.67
N ALA A 68 -0.84 -1.79 9.57
CA ALA A 68 -0.54 -1.83 11.00
C ALA A 68 -0.72 -3.24 11.61
N ALA A 69 -1.73 -3.98 11.16
CA ALA A 69 -1.96 -5.35 11.64
C ALA A 69 -0.81 -6.30 11.21
N TRP A 70 -0.33 -6.19 9.96
CA TRP A 70 0.78 -7.01 9.48
C TRP A 70 2.10 -6.62 10.15
N GLU A 71 2.34 -5.33 10.40
CA GLU A 71 3.49 -4.86 11.19
C GLU A 71 3.47 -5.39 12.62
N SER A 72 2.29 -5.70 13.16
CA SER A 72 2.12 -6.30 14.49
C SER A 72 2.17 -7.84 14.49
N GLY A 73 2.53 -8.46 13.36
CA GLY A 73 2.69 -9.91 13.23
C GLY A 73 1.45 -10.67 12.75
N LYS A 74 0.39 -9.99 12.31
CA LYS A 74 -0.75 -10.68 11.67
C LYS A 74 -0.29 -11.30 10.34
N PRO A 75 -0.67 -12.56 10.03
CA PRO A 75 -0.28 -13.19 8.77
C PRO A 75 -0.82 -12.45 7.54
N LEU A 76 0.00 -12.43 6.49
CA LEU A 76 -0.35 -11.98 5.15
C LEU A 76 -1.10 -13.10 4.40
N SER A 77 -2.13 -12.74 3.62
CA SER A 77 -2.65 -13.62 2.55
C SER A 77 -1.66 -13.72 1.40
N ASP A 78 -1.81 -14.71 0.53
CA ASP A 78 -0.92 -14.88 -0.63
C ASP A 78 -0.87 -13.65 -1.54
N SER A 79 -2.02 -13.02 -1.81
CA SER A 79 -2.09 -11.78 -2.59
C SER A 79 -1.34 -10.62 -1.94
N SER A 80 -1.52 -10.42 -0.63
CA SER A 80 -0.80 -9.37 0.11
C SER A 80 0.70 -9.66 0.19
N ARG A 81 1.10 -10.93 0.34
CA ARG A 81 2.49 -11.35 0.32
C ARG A 81 3.15 -11.05 -1.01
N GLN A 82 2.51 -11.42 -2.12
CA GLN A 82 2.99 -11.11 -3.46
C GLN A 82 3.18 -9.60 -3.64
N ARG A 83 2.19 -8.80 -3.20
CA ARG A 83 2.29 -7.34 -3.26
C ARG A 83 3.44 -6.78 -2.42
N MET A 84 3.68 -7.33 -1.24
CA MET A 84 4.83 -6.92 -0.40
C MET A 84 6.16 -7.30 -1.05
N MET A 85 6.26 -8.46 -1.70
CA MET A 85 7.46 -8.85 -2.47
C MET A 85 7.71 -7.92 -3.66
N GLU A 86 6.66 -7.48 -4.35
CA GLU A 86 6.79 -6.47 -5.42
C GLU A 86 7.32 -5.15 -4.87
N LEU A 87 6.79 -4.67 -3.74
CA LEU A 87 7.28 -3.44 -3.11
C LEU A 87 8.71 -3.57 -2.60
N GLN A 88 9.10 -4.73 -2.08
CA GLN A 88 10.48 -5.00 -1.68
C GLN A 88 11.41 -5.01 -2.89
N ARG A 89 10.99 -5.59 -4.02
CA ARG A 89 11.79 -5.56 -5.25
C ARG A 89 11.93 -4.13 -5.76
N LEU A 90 10.85 -3.35 -5.72
CA LEU A 90 10.86 -1.94 -6.11
C LEU A 90 11.81 -1.13 -5.23
N GLU A 91 11.77 -1.34 -3.91
CA GLU A 91 12.70 -0.73 -2.98
C GLU A 91 14.15 -1.01 -3.38
N ARG A 92 14.52 -2.29 -3.56
CA ARG A 92 15.89 -2.67 -3.95
C ARG A 92 16.34 -2.03 -5.26
N ALA A 93 15.45 -1.95 -6.24
CA ALA A 93 15.75 -1.36 -7.54
C ALA A 93 15.82 0.18 -7.51
N LEU A 94 15.13 0.83 -6.57
CA LEU A 94 15.33 2.26 -6.32
C LEU A 94 16.65 2.49 -5.56
N SER A 95 16.94 1.66 -4.56
CA SER A 95 18.18 1.69 -3.79
C SER A 95 19.45 1.40 -4.63
N SER A 96 19.33 0.77 -5.81
CA SER A 96 20.45 0.60 -6.74
C SER A 96 20.80 1.87 -7.53
N VAL A 97 19.85 2.80 -7.70
CA VAL A 97 20.03 4.03 -8.49
C VAL A 97 20.09 5.31 -7.67
N MET A 98 19.60 5.30 -6.43
CA MET A 98 19.62 6.44 -5.53
C MET A 98 19.80 6.00 -4.08
N GLN A 99 20.23 6.92 -3.22
CA GLN A 99 20.34 6.62 -1.78
C GLN A 99 18.95 6.43 -1.18
N ALA A 100 18.83 5.50 -0.23
CA ALA A 100 17.54 5.09 0.35
C ALA A 100 16.78 6.26 0.99
N GLU A 101 17.49 7.22 1.56
CA GLU A 101 16.95 8.42 2.18
C GLU A 101 16.19 9.30 1.19
N PHE A 102 16.55 9.28 -0.10
CA PHE A 102 15.88 10.04 -1.15
C PHE A 102 14.66 9.33 -1.73
N ILE A 103 14.48 8.02 -1.52
CA ILE A 103 13.38 7.24 -2.09
C ILE A 103 12.03 7.82 -1.68
N SER A 104 11.86 8.11 -0.39
CA SER A 104 10.61 8.68 0.14
C SER A 104 10.25 10.03 -0.48
N GLN A 105 11.25 10.89 -0.69
CA GLN A 105 11.07 12.18 -1.34
C GLN A 105 10.77 12.00 -2.83
N TRP A 106 11.52 11.15 -3.53
CA TRP A 106 11.32 10.87 -4.94
C TRP A 106 9.90 10.35 -5.21
N LEU A 107 9.41 9.40 -4.41
CA LEU A 107 8.05 8.86 -4.52
C LEU A 107 6.94 9.93 -4.39
N GLN A 108 7.23 11.05 -3.72
CA GLN A 108 6.28 12.12 -3.42
C GLN A 108 6.50 13.39 -4.25
N THR A 109 7.54 13.42 -5.08
CA THR A 109 7.88 14.58 -5.92
C THR A 109 7.31 14.39 -7.32
N PRO A 110 6.60 15.39 -7.88
CA PRO A 110 6.17 15.38 -9.27
C PRO A 110 7.36 15.13 -10.22
N ASN A 111 7.17 14.28 -11.22
CA ASN A 111 8.20 13.96 -12.21
C ASN A 111 7.65 14.08 -13.63
N ASP A 112 8.32 14.85 -14.48
CA ASP A 112 7.90 15.11 -15.86
C ASP A 112 7.91 13.85 -16.73
N GLY A 113 8.79 12.88 -16.44
CA GLY A 113 8.75 11.54 -17.05
C GLY A 113 7.46 10.76 -16.74
N PHE A 114 6.71 11.19 -15.72
CA PHE A 114 5.37 10.69 -15.40
C PHE A 114 4.24 11.63 -15.81
N GLY A 115 4.51 12.67 -16.60
CA GLY A 115 3.52 13.68 -16.98
C GLY A 115 3.15 14.60 -15.81
N GLY A 116 4.11 14.90 -14.94
CA GLY A 116 3.93 15.72 -13.75
C GLY A 116 3.27 15.00 -12.58
N LEU A 117 2.99 13.69 -12.71
CA LEU A 117 2.49 12.87 -11.61
C LEU A 117 3.61 12.51 -10.63
N LYS A 118 3.23 12.31 -9.37
CA LYS A 118 4.13 11.72 -8.39
C LYS A 118 4.25 10.22 -8.63
N PRO A 119 5.42 9.59 -8.41
CA PRO A 119 5.55 8.15 -8.58
C PRO A 119 4.55 7.34 -7.74
N VAL A 120 4.20 7.80 -6.53
CA VAL A 120 3.15 7.16 -5.72
C VAL A 120 1.79 7.16 -6.42
N GLU A 121 1.44 8.22 -7.14
CA GLU A 121 0.16 8.35 -7.85
C GLU A 121 0.13 7.46 -9.11
N VAL A 122 1.28 7.27 -9.76
CA VAL A 122 1.44 6.34 -10.88
C VAL A 122 1.19 4.90 -10.39
N ILE A 123 1.74 4.53 -9.24
CA ILE A 123 1.53 3.21 -8.64
C ILE A 123 0.07 3.02 -8.23
N GLU A 124 -0.57 4.02 -7.63
CA GLU A 124 -2.00 3.98 -7.26
C GLU A 124 -2.94 3.76 -8.44
N ARG A 125 -2.55 4.25 -9.64
CA ARG A 125 -3.30 4.06 -10.89
C ARG A 125 -3.09 2.69 -11.53
N GLY A 126 -2.25 1.84 -10.93
CA GLY A 126 -1.88 0.54 -11.48
C GLY A 126 -0.81 0.61 -12.58
N GLU A 127 -0.19 1.77 -12.79
CA GLU A 127 0.79 2.01 -13.86
C GLU A 127 2.23 1.72 -13.40
N ILE A 128 2.43 0.72 -12.55
CA ILE A 128 3.73 0.41 -11.93
C ILE A 128 4.83 0.10 -12.97
N ASP A 129 4.46 -0.39 -14.15
CA ASP A 129 5.40 -0.63 -15.26
C ASP A 129 6.11 0.65 -15.72
N ARG A 130 5.47 1.83 -15.56
CA ARG A 130 6.14 3.12 -15.83
C ARG A 130 7.26 3.38 -14.83
N ILE A 131 7.08 2.99 -13.56
CA ILE A 131 8.11 3.11 -12.53
C ILE A 131 9.30 2.22 -12.90
N TRP A 132 9.05 0.96 -13.25
CA TRP A 132 10.10 0.03 -13.67
C TRP A 132 10.90 0.53 -14.87
N ARG A 133 10.23 1.09 -15.87
CA ARG A 133 10.92 1.71 -17.02
C ARG A 133 11.80 2.89 -16.60
N MET A 134 11.34 3.74 -15.70
CA MET A 134 12.14 4.86 -15.20
C MET A 134 13.36 4.38 -14.42
N VAL A 135 13.21 3.37 -13.55
CA VAL A 135 14.35 2.78 -12.83
C VAL A 135 15.38 2.22 -13.81
N TYR A 136 14.93 1.50 -14.84
CA TYR A 136 15.82 1.00 -15.90
C TYR A 136 16.56 2.12 -16.65
N LEU A 137 15.89 3.24 -16.95
CA LEU A 137 16.54 4.41 -17.58
C LEU A 137 17.61 5.02 -16.66
N LEU A 138 17.33 5.12 -15.36
CA LEU A 138 18.30 5.59 -14.36
C LEU A 138 19.49 4.63 -14.21
N GLU A 139 19.26 3.31 -14.21
CA GLU A 139 20.33 2.30 -14.13
C GLU A 139 21.22 2.27 -15.38
N SER A 140 20.62 2.39 -16.57
CA SER A 140 21.35 2.30 -17.84
C SER A 140 22.17 3.56 -18.16
N GLY A 141 22.03 4.64 -17.39
CA GLY A 141 22.71 5.91 -17.65
C GLY A 141 22.24 6.60 -18.94
N VAL A 142 21.17 6.11 -19.56
CA VAL A 142 20.55 6.75 -20.72
C VAL A 142 19.70 7.90 -20.18
N ALA A 143 20.33 9.08 -20.08
CA ALA A 143 19.59 10.32 -19.94
C ALA A 143 18.61 10.40 -21.13
N GLY A 144 17.31 10.39 -20.81
CA GLY A 144 16.25 10.62 -21.79
C GLY A 144 16.30 12.01 -22.38
#